data_AF-A0AAW4CMW4-F1
#
_entry.id   AF-A0AAW4CMW4-F1
#
_cell.length_a   1.000
_cell.length_b   1.000
_cell.length_c   1.000
_cell.angle_alpha   90.00
_cell.angle_beta   90.00
_cell.angle_gamma   90.00
#
_symmetry.space_group_name_H-M   'P 1'
#
loop_
_entity.id
_entity.type
_entity.pdbx_description
1 polymer ?
#
loop_
_entity_poly.entity_id
_entity_poly.type
_entity_poly.pdbx_seq_one_letter_code
_entity_poly.pdbx_strand_id
1 'polypeptide(L)' 'MIAPIVTWAVHKRWLVLLLTAIAAVIGAAALSRLPIDAVPDITNNQVQINVRAPALSPELVEKQVAFPIETALAGIP' A
#
# COMPACT_ATOMS: atom_id res chain seq x y z
N MET A 1 -13.50 -37.34 -5.04
CA MET A 1 -12.30 -36.48 -4.85
C MET A 1 -12.25 -35.85 -3.46
N ILE A 2 -13.34 -35.26 -2.93
CA ILE A 2 -13.36 -34.66 -1.58
C ILE A 2 -13.48 -35.69 -0.45
N ALA A 3 -14.23 -36.78 -0.67
CA ALA A 3 -14.44 -37.82 0.33
C ALA A 3 -13.14 -38.36 0.97
N PRO A 4 -12.08 -38.72 0.20
CA PRO A 4 -10.80 -39.14 0.79
C PRO A 4 -10.14 -38.09 1.71
N ILE A 5 -10.24 -36.81 1.38
CA ILE A 5 -9.66 -35.70 2.17
C ILE A 5 -10.39 -35.57 3.50
N VAL A 6 -11.72 -35.64 3.47
CA VAL A 6 -12.55 -35.57 4.68
C VAL A 6 -12.32 -36.79 5.56
N THR A 7 -12.30 -38.00 4.99
CA THR A 7 -12.02 -39.22 5.75
C THR A 7 -10.64 -39.16 6.41
N TRP A 8 -9.63 -38.64 5.72
CA TRP A 8 -8.28 -38.44 6.27
C TRP A 8 -8.27 -37.40 7.40
N ALA A 9 -8.95 -36.27 7.21
CA ALA A 9 -9.06 -35.22 8.21
C ALA A 9 -9.72 -35.73 9.51
N VAL A 10 -10.77 -36.56 9.40
CA VAL A 10 -11.45 -37.17 10.56
C VAL A 10 -10.58 -38.23 11.25
N HIS A 11 -9.82 -39.02 10.49
CA HIS A 11 -8.88 -39.99 11.06
C HIS A 11 -7.72 -39.31 11.80
N LYS A 12 -7.22 -38.20 11.26
CA LYS A 12 -6.15 -37.39 11.87
C LYS A 12 -6.70 -36.17 12.61
N ARG A 13 -7.86 -36.30 13.26
CA ARG A 13 -8.58 -35.20 13.93
C ARG A 13 -7.70 -34.35 14.85
N TRP A 14 -6.79 -34.98 15.60
CA TRP A 14 -5.88 -34.26 16.51
C TRP A 14 -4.87 -33.38 15.77
N LEU A 15 -4.35 -33.86 14.64
CA LEU A 15 -3.46 -33.08 13.77
C LEU A 15 -4.22 -31.89 13.19
N VAL A 16 -5.44 -32.12 12.71
CA VAL A 16 -6.29 -31.05 12.17
C VAL A 16 -6.60 -29.99 13.22
N LEU A 17 -7.01 -30.41 14.43
CA LEU A 17 -7.26 -29.49 15.54
C LEU A 17 -6.02 -28.68 15.93
N LEU A 18 -4.84 -29.32 15.97
CA LEU A 18 -3.58 -28.63 16.25
C LEU A 18 -3.28 -27.58 15.17
N LEU A 19 -3.40 -27.94 13.89
CA LEU A 19 -3.16 -27.01 12.78
C LEU A 19 -4.16 -25.85 12.80
N THR A 20 -5.44 -26.11 13.09
CA THR A 20 -6.45 -25.06 13.25
C THR A 20 -6.13 -24.15 14.43
N ALA A 21 -5.70 -24.69 15.57
CA ALA A 21 -5.31 -23.89 16.73
C ALA A 21 -4.10 -23.00 16.43
N ILE A 22 -3.07 -23.53 15.76
CA ILE A 22 -1.91 -22.74 15.32
C ILE A 22 -2.36 -21.63 14.37
N ALA A 23 -3.18 -21.94 13.37
CA ALA A 23 -3.71 -20.95 12.43
C ALA A 23 -4.53 -19.86 13.14
N ALA A 24 -5.33 -20.23 14.15
CA ALA A 24 -6.10 -19.28 14.95
C ALA A 24 -5.20 -18.34 15.77
N VAL A 25 -4.13 -18.87 16.39
CA VAL A 25 -3.15 -18.05 17.14
C VAL A 25 -2.41 -17.09 16.21
N ILE A 26 -1.97 -17.55 15.04
CA ILE A 26 -1.33 -16.70 14.03
C ILE A 26 -2.31 -15.63 13.55
N GLY A 27 -3.56 -16.00 13.25
CA GLY A 27 -4.60 -15.08 12.83
C GLY A 27 -4.91 -14.02 13.89
N ALA A 28 -5.01 -14.40 15.16
CA ALA A 28 -5.22 -13.48 16.27
C ALA A 28 -4.03 -12.51 16.42
N ALA A 29 -2.79 -13.02 16.36
CA ALA A 29 -1.60 -12.19 16.42
C ALA A 29 -1.49 -11.21 15.23
N ALA A 30 -1.91 -11.64 14.04
CA ALA A 30 -1.97 -10.80 12.85
C ALA A 30 -3.06 -9.73 12.96
N LEU A 31 -4.24 -10.08 13.47
CA LEU A 31 -5.35 -9.13 13.68
C LEU A 31 -4.94 -8.00 14.63
N SER A 32 -4.23 -8.30 15.72
CA SER A 32 -3.72 -7.29 16.65
C SER A 32 -2.61 -6.39 16.07
N ARG A 33 -1.99 -6.79 14.95
CA ARG A 33 -0.90 -6.06 14.30
C ARG A 33 -1.32 -5.41 12.98
N LEU A 34 -2.57 -5.61 12.56
CA LEU A 34 -3.08 -5.02 11.35
C LEU A 34 -3.12 -3.49 11.56
N PRO A 35 -2.43 -2.69 10.73
CA PRO A 35 -2.60 -1.24 10.77
C PRO A 35 -4.01 -0.94 10.27
N ILE A 36 -4.91 -0.57 11.19
CA ILE A 36 -6.27 -0.16 10.86
C ILE A 36 -6.24 1.35 10.69
N ASP A 37 -6.60 1.81 9.50
CA ASP A 37 -6.88 3.23 9.25
C ASP A 37 -8.39 3.45 9.14
N ALA A 38 -8.85 4.60 9.61
CA ALA A 38 -10.28 4.94 9.67
C ALA A 38 -10.86 5.25 8.28
N VAL A 39 -10.00 5.61 7.33
CA VAL A 39 -10.38 5.93 5.95
C VAL A 39 -9.38 5.31 4.98
N PRO A 40 -9.82 4.85 3.80
CA PRO A 40 -8.89 4.51 2.75
C PRO A 40 -8.14 5.77 2.29
N ASP A 41 -6.84 5.65 2.03
CA ASP A 41 -6.07 6.72 1.42
C ASP A 41 -6.55 6.94 -0.02
N ILE A 42 -7.13 8.11 -0.25
CA ILE A 42 -7.62 8.57 -1.56
C ILE A 42 -6.71 9.64 -2.16
N THR A 43 -5.54 9.86 -1.59
CA THR A 43 -4.58 10.83 -2.11
C THR A 43 -3.89 10.28 -3.35
N ASN A 44 -3.74 11.14 -4.36
CA ASN A 44 -2.96 10.79 -5.53
C ASN A 44 -1.47 10.82 -5.18
N ASN A 45 -0.67 9.99 -5.84
CA ASN A 45 0.78 10.08 -5.72
C ASN A 45 1.28 11.33 -6.46
N GLN A 46 1.41 12.44 -5.72
CA GLN A 46 1.82 13.73 -6.24
C GLN A 46 3.25 14.06 -5.78
N VAL A 47 4.10 14.44 -6.73
CA VAL A 47 5.44 15.01 -6.44
C VAL A 47 5.37 16.52 -6.58
N GLN A 48 5.57 17.24 -5.47
CA GLN A 48 5.57 18.70 -5.45
C GLN A 48 6.99 19.26 -5.58
N ILE A 49 7.18 20.21 -6.50
CA ILE A 49 8.45 20.91 -6.71
C ILE A 49 8.27 22.37 -6.28
N ASN A 50 8.97 22.77 -5.22
CA ASN A 50 8.91 24.12 -4.69
C ASN A 50 10.23 24.84 -4.97
N VAL A 51 10.20 25.90 -5.76
CA VAL A 51 11.37 26.71 -6.10
C VAL A 51 11.22 28.12 -5.54
N ARG A 52 12.28 28.65 -4.92
CA ARG A 52 12.32 30.03 -4.42
C ARG A 52 13.25 30.86 -5.30
N ALA A 53 12.71 31.88 -5.96
CA ALA A 53 13.46 32.82 -6.79
C ALA A 53 13.11 34.28 -6.42
N PRO A 54 13.57 34.79 -5.26
CA PRO A 54 13.14 36.07 -4.71
C PRO A 54 13.59 37.29 -5.53
N ALA A 55 14.60 37.13 -6.39
CA ALA A 55 15.12 38.19 -7.25
C ALA A 55 14.39 38.31 -8.60
N LEU A 56 13.50 37.37 -8.93
CA LEU A 56 12.77 37.35 -10.19
C LEU A 56 11.37 37.95 -10.00
N SER A 57 10.92 38.74 -10.97
CA SER A 57 9.51 39.13 -11.06
C SER A 57 8.64 37.92 -11.40
N PRO A 58 7.33 37.92 -11.09
CA PRO A 58 6.45 36.78 -11.38
C PRO A 58 6.50 36.29 -12.84
N GLU A 59 6.60 37.21 -13.80
CA GLU A 59 6.72 36.86 -15.22
C GLU A 59 8.04 36.15 -15.55
N LEU A 60 9.14 36.55 -14.91
CA LEU A 60 10.43 35.90 -15.10
C LEU A 60 10.48 34.54 -14.38
N VAL A 61 9.80 34.39 -13.24
CA VAL A 61 9.64 33.09 -12.57
C VAL A 61 8.89 32.11 -13.48
N GLU A 62 7.81 32.56 -14.13
CA GLU A 62 7.07 31.72 -15.07
C GLU A 62 7.95 31.27 -16.24
N LYS A 63 8.57 32.22 -16.94
CA LYS A 63 9.33 31.93 -18.15
C LYS A 63 10.62 31.17 -17.91
N GLN A 64 11.30 31.40 -16.78
CA GLN A 64 12.64 30.84 -16.53
C GLN A 64 12.63 29.64 -15.57
N VAL A 65 11.58 29.48 -14.76
CA VAL A 65 11.53 28.44 -13.72
C VAL A 65 10.36 27.49 -13.96
N ALA A 66 9.12 27.97 -13.90
CA ALA A 66 7.94 27.10 -13.97
C ALA A 66 7.83 26.40 -15.33
N PHE A 67 7.83 27.17 -16.43
CA PHE A 67 7.63 26.65 -17.78
C PHE A 67 8.67 25.60 -18.20
N PRO A 68 9.99 25.80 -17.99
CA PRO A 68 10.98 24.77 -18.30
C PRO A 68 10.82 23.50 -17.46
N ILE A 69 10.46 23.63 -16.17
CA ILE A 69 10.27 22.48 -15.27
C ILE A 69 9.02 21.69 -15.71
N GLU A 70 7.90 22.35 -15.97
CA GLU A 70 6.67 21.70 -16.41
C GLU A 70 6.85 21.01 -17.77
N THR A 71 7.52 21.66 -18.72
CA THR A 71 7.79 21.10 -20.05
C THR A 71 8.70 19.87 -19.97
N ALA A 72 9.73 19.92 -19.12
CA ALA A 72 10.61 18.78 -18.90
C ALA A 72 9.89 17.60 -18.23
N LEU A 73 8.85 17.87 -17.43
CA LEU A 73 8.06 16.86 -16.73
C LEU A 73 6.86 16.35 -17.53
N ALA A 74 6.45 17.02 -18.61
CA ALA A 74 5.29 16.63 -19.41
C ALA A 74 5.40 15.24 -20.08
N GLY A 75 6.60 14.65 -20.10
CA GLY A 75 6.88 13.33 -20.69
C GLY A 75 7.32 12.26 -19.70
N ILE A 76 7.17 12.48 -18.39
CA ILE A 76 7.48 11.44 -17.40
C ILE A 76 6.46 10.29 -17.49
N PRO A 77 6.91 9.02 -17.38
CA PRO A 77 6.04 7.84 -17.43
C PRO A 77 5.09 7.73 -16.24
#